data_AF-A0A940TZG3-F1
#
_entry.id   AF-A0A940TZG3-F1
#
_cell.length_a   1.000
_cell.length_b   1.000
_cell.length_c   1.000
_cell.angle_alpha   90.00
_cell.angle_beta   90.00
_cell.angle_gamma   90.00
#
_symmetry.space_group_name_H-M   'P 1'
#
loop_
_entity.id
_entity.type
_entity.pdbx_description
1 polymer ?
#
loop_
_entity_poly.entity_id
_entity_poly.type
_entity_poly.pdbx_seq_one_letter_code
_entity_poly.pdbx_strand_id
1 'polypeptide(L)'
;MNTTQSSKTPIVAAWIVVLLCSLLPKIILQEVFGHKVSADVQALMSLSVIGIALLATLVWRSIRGLRQFLIVLVVLVGSQWLVYNRIDELGSYPGWLKNPSFNVYMLAEQSLNLLVTLAVIATLLLMKKKRQDFYLVKGDLDAPAQPIRWLGVKQGDRWKRFGA
;
A
#
# COMPACT_ATOMS: atom_id res chain seq x y z
N MET A 1 -16.79 15.61 -30.18
CA MET A 1 -15.90 15.17 -29.09
C MET A 1 -16.32 13.76 -28.70
N ASN A 2 -15.57 12.75 -29.12
CA ASN A 2 -15.84 11.37 -28.72
C ASN A 2 -15.35 11.19 -27.29
N THR A 3 -16.27 11.15 -26.34
CA THR A 3 -15.97 10.73 -24.97
C THR A 3 -15.63 9.24 -25.02
N THR A 4 -14.34 8.91 -25.07
CA THR A 4 -13.86 7.55 -24.85
C THR A 4 -14.38 7.08 -23.51
N GLN A 5 -15.41 6.23 -23.53
CA GLN A 5 -15.95 5.55 -22.37
C GLN A 5 -14.79 4.82 -21.68
N SER A 6 -14.38 5.32 -20.51
CA SER A 6 -13.38 4.67 -19.68
C SER A 6 -13.90 3.27 -19.34
N SER A 7 -13.24 2.23 -19.86
CA SER A 7 -13.63 0.86 -19.58
C SER A 7 -13.56 0.63 -18.06
N LYS A 8 -14.64 0.16 -17.45
CA LYS A 8 -14.66 -0.17 -16.01
C LYS A 8 -13.78 -1.40 -15.67
N THR A 9 -13.39 -2.17 -16.68
CA THR A 9 -12.61 -3.41 -16.59
C THR A 9 -11.31 -3.31 -15.78
N PRO A 10 -10.37 -2.38 -16.06
CA PRO A 10 -9.15 -2.21 -15.26
C PRO A 10 -9.43 -1.85 -13.80
N ILE A 11 -10.49 -1.09 -13.53
CA ILE A 11 -10.88 -0.71 -12.16
C ILE A 11 -11.39 -1.93 -11.40
N VAL A 12 -12.29 -2.71 -12.02
CA VAL A 12 -12.80 -3.96 -11.42
C VAL A 12 -11.68 -4.96 -11.21
N ALA A 13 -10.79 -5.13 -12.19
CA ALA A 13 -9.62 -6.00 -12.06
C ALA A 13 -8.70 -5.57 -10.91
N ALA A 14 -8.45 -4.25 -10.76
CA ALA A 14 -7.66 -3.73 -9.65
C ALA A 14 -8.30 -4.05 -8.30
N TRP A 15 -9.62 -3.84 -8.15
CA TRP A 15 -10.35 -4.16 -6.92
C TRP A 15 -10.30 -5.64 -6.58
N ILE A 16 -10.48 -6.53 -7.56
CA ILE A 16 -10.36 -7.97 -7.35
C ILE A 16 -8.96 -8.33 -6.83
N VAL A 17 -7.91 -7.80 -7.46
CA VAL A 17 -6.53 -8.05 -7.02
C VAL A 17 -6.30 -7.52 -5.60
N VAL A 18 -6.76 -6.31 -5.27
CA VAL A 18 -6.63 -5.72 -3.93
C VAL A 18 -7.34 -6.56 -2.89
N LEU A 19 -8.59 -6.97 -3.14
CA LEU A 19 -9.36 -7.79 -2.21
C LEU A 19 -8.67 -9.14 -1.96
N LEU A 20 -8.20 -9.80 -3.01
CA LEU A 20 -7.49 -11.08 -2.91
C LEU A 20 -6.09 -10.96 -2.28
N CYS A 21 -5.45 -9.80 -2.32
CA CYS A 21 -4.15 -9.58 -1.67
C CYS A 21 -4.27 -9.06 -0.24
N SER A 22 -5.47 -8.65 0.18
CA SER A 22 -5.73 -8.10 1.51
C SER A 22 -5.73 -9.18 2.60
N LEU A 23 -6.06 -8.79 3.83
CA LEU A 23 -6.26 -9.74 4.93
C LEU A 23 -7.54 -10.59 4.78
N LEU A 24 -8.46 -10.24 3.86
CA LEU A 24 -9.74 -10.93 3.71
C LEU A 24 -9.60 -12.44 3.48
N PRO A 25 -8.79 -12.93 2.52
CA PRO A 25 -8.66 -14.38 2.30
C PRO A 25 -8.08 -15.10 3.53
N LYS A 26 -7.15 -14.45 4.24
CA LYS A 26 -6.59 -14.98 5.49
C LYS A 26 -7.66 -15.11 6.57
N ILE A 27 -8.44 -14.05 6.79
CA ILE A 27 -9.53 -14.04 7.79
C ILE A 27 -10.55 -15.12 7.44
N ILE A 28 -10.97 -15.22 6.18
CA ILE A 28 -11.93 -16.25 5.75
C ILE A 28 -11.36 -17.65 6.01
N LEU A 29 -10.13 -17.94 5.60
CA LEU A 29 -9.50 -19.24 5.82
C LEU A 29 -9.34 -19.59 7.30
N GLN A 30 -8.98 -18.61 8.13
CA GLN A 30 -8.76 -18.83 9.56
C GLN A 30 -10.08 -18.97 10.33
N GLU A 31 -11.01 -18.04 10.15
CA GLU A 31 -12.23 -17.94 10.96
C GLU A 31 -13.36 -18.84 10.43
N VAL A 32 -13.50 -19.00 9.12
CA VAL A 32 -14.58 -19.79 8.52
C VAL A 32 -14.16 -21.25 8.34
N PHE A 33 -12.92 -21.49 7.92
CA PHE A 33 -12.43 -22.83 7.59
C PHE A 33 -11.48 -23.43 8.65
N GLY A 34 -11.10 -22.67 9.69
CA GLY A 34 -10.20 -23.16 10.75
C GLY A 34 -8.75 -23.39 10.30
N HIS A 35 -8.36 -22.92 9.11
CA HIS A 35 -7.02 -23.10 8.56
C HIS A 35 -6.08 -21.96 8.99
N LYS A 36 -5.05 -22.29 9.78
CA LYS A 36 -4.03 -21.32 10.19
C LYS A 36 -3.14 -20.93 9.01
N VAL A 37 -3.36 -19.73 8.47
CA VAL A 37 -2.50 -19.14 7.44
C VAL A 37 -1.29 -18.44 8.06
N SER A 38 -0.09 -18.94 7.78
CA SER A 38 1.18 -18.30 8.16
C SER A 38 1.50 -17.09 7.29
N ALA A 39 2.46 -16.26 7.72
CA ALA A 39 2.90 -15.09 6.94
C ALA A 39 3.49 -15.50 5.57
N ASP A 40 4.22 -16.61 5.50
CA ASP A 40 4.77 -17.14 4.24
C ASP A 40 3.67 -17.56 3.27
N VAL A 41 2.66 -18.28 3.76
CA VAL A 41 1.54 -18.73 2.92
C VAL A 41 0.73 -17.52 2.44
N GLN A 42 0.49 -16.54 3.32
CA GLN A 42 -0.20 -15.30 2.95
C GLN A 42 0.55 -14.54 1.86
N ALA A 43 1.86 -14.35 2.01
CA ALA A 43 2.68 -13.67 1.01
C ALA A 43 2.70 -14.45 -0.31
N LEU A 44 2.83 -15.77 -0.26
CA LEU A 44 2.79 -16.63 -1.45
C LEU A 44 1.46 -16.53 -2.18
N MET A 45 0.33 -16.54 -1.46
CA MET A 45 -1.00 -16.36 -2.04
C MET A 45 -1.12 -15.01 -2.75
N SER A 46 -0.78 -13.92 -2.06
CA SER A 46 -0.85 -12.57 -2.63
C SER A 46 0.08 -12.41 -3.84
N LEU A 47 1.33 -12.88 -3.76
CA LEU A 47 2.27 -12.84 -4.87
C LEU A 47 1.83 -13.70 -6.05
N SER A 48 1.17 -14.84 -5.80
CA SER A 48 0.60 -15.68 -6.85
C SER A 48 -0.54 -14.96 -7.58
N VAL A 49 -1.45 -14.32 -6.83
CA VAL A 49 -2.54 -13.51 -7.42
C VAL A 49 -1.97 -12.38 -8.28
N ILE A 50 -0.97 -11.66 -7.77
CA ILE A 50 -0.32 -10.56 -8.52
C ILE A 50 0.42 -11.09 -9.75
N GLY A 51 1.10 -12.23 -9.62
CA GLY A 51 1.78 -12.91 -10.73
C GLY A 51 0.83 -13.29 -11.85
N ILE A 52 -0.32 -13.90 -11.51
CA ILE A 52 -1.38 -14.23 -12.47
C ILE A 52 -1.93 -12.94 -13.12
N ALA A 53 -2.17 -11.90 -12.35
CA ALA A 53 -2.64 -10.61 -12.87
C ALA A 53 -1.62 -9.98 -13.83
N LEU A 54 -0.32 -10.04 -13.52
CA LEU A 54 0.75 -9.57 -14.39
C LEU A 54 0.79 -10.34 -15.71
N LEU A 55 0.70 -11.67 -15.66
CA LEU A 55 0.61 -12.52 -16.86
C LEU A 55 -0.62 -12.18 -17.69
N ALA A 56 -1.77 -11.95 -17.04
CA ALA A 56 -3.00 -11.55 -17.73
C ALA A 56 -2.81 -10.22 -18.49
N THR A 57 -1.96 -9.30 -18.01
CA THR A 57 -1.66 -8.06 -18.75
C THR A 57 -0.86 -8.26 -20.03
N LEU A 58 -0.22 -9.42 -20.25
CA LEU A 58 0.47 -9.71 -21.50
C LEU A 58 -0.54 -10.02 -22.61
N VAL A 59 -1.53 -10.85 -22.27
CA VAL A 59 -2.58 -11.33 -23.18
C VAL A 59 -3.68 -10.29 -23.37
N TRP A 60 -4.12 -9.64 -22.30
CA TRP A 60 -5.33 -8.81 -22.31
C TRP A 60 -5.01 -7.31 -22.39
N ARG A 61 -5.26 -6.71 -23.56
CA ARG A 61 -4.99 -5.28 -23.84
C ARG A 61 -5.68 -4.32 -22.87
N SER A 62 -6.89 -4.64 -22.41
CA SER A 62 -7.69 -3.77 -21.53
C SER A 62 -7.07 -3.52 -20.15
N ILE A 63 -6.24 -4.44 -19.65
CA ILE A 63 -5.63 -4.35 -18.31
C ILE A 63 -4.12 -4.05 -18.36
N ARG A 64 -3.56 -3.79 -19.56
CA ARG A 64 -2.14 -3.44 -19.72
C ARG A 64 -1.71 -2.21 -18.91
N GLY A 65 -2.62 -1.24 -18.75
CA GLY A 65 -2.37 -0.05 -17.94
C GLY A 65 -2.12 -0.35 -16.47
N LEU A 66 -2.52 -1.54 -15.98
CA LEU A 66 -2.40 -1.92 -14.58
C LEU A 66 -0.99 -2.41 -14.20
N ARG A 67 -0.09 -2.64 -15.16
CA ARG A 67 1.26 -3.18 -14.89
C ARG A 67 2.02 -2.40 -13.83
N GLN A 68 2.00 -1.07 -13.93
CA GLN A 68 2.70 -0.21 -12.99
C GLN A 68 2.13 -0.36 -11.56
N PHE A 69 0.81 -0.42 -11.44
CA PHE A 69 0.14 -0.66 -10.18
C PHE A 69 0.50 -2.04 -9.59
N LEU A 70 0.46 -3.09 -10.42
CA LEU A 70 0.81 -4.45 -10.00
C LEU A 70 2.28 -4.56 -9.57
N ILE A 71 3.21 -3.90 -10.25
CA ILE A 71 4.63 -3.87 -9.86
C ILE A 71 4.79 -3.25 -8.48
N VAL A 72 4.13 -2.12 -8.21
CA VAL A 72 4.15 -1.49 -6.89
C VAL A 72 3.56 -2.43 -5.84
N LEU A 73 2.51 -3.17 -6.19
CA LEU A 73 1.88 -4.14 -5.28
C LEU A 73 2.80 -5.35 -4.99
N VAL A 74 3.55 -5.84 -5.99
CA VAL A 74 4.60 -6.87 -5.77
C VAL A 74 5.63 -6.34 -4.78
N VAL A 75 6.11 -5.11 -4.98
CA VAL A 75 7.10 -4.50 -4.09
C VAL A 75 6.53 -4.34 -2.69
N LEU A 76 5.30 -3.88 -2.54
CA LEU A 76 4.66 -3.72 -1.24
C LEU A 76 4.58 -5.05 -0.49
N VAL A 77 4.00 -6.08 -1.11
CA VAL A 77 3.82 -7.40 -0.48
C VAL A 77 5.17 -8.06 -0.22
N GLY A 78 6.07 -8.03 -1.20
CA GLY A 78 7.41 -8.63 -1.08
C GLY A 78 8.26 -7.94 -0.02
N SER A 79 8.23 -6.61 0.04
CA SER A 79 8.95 -5.85 1.06
C SER A 79 8.36 -6.09 2.44
N GLN A 80 7.04 -6.11 2.59
CA GLN A 80 6.40 -6.41 3.88
C GLN A 80 6.80 -7.80 4.37
N TRP A 81 6.75 -8.82 3.51
CA TRP A 81 7.20 -10.17 3.87
C TRP A 81 8.70 -10.21 4.24
N LEU A 82 9.55 -9.55 3.46
CA LEU A 82 11.00 -9.52 3.72
C LEU A 82 11.32 -8.80 5.04
N VAL A 83 10.70 -7.64 5.26
CA VAL A 83 10.98 -6.83 6.44
C VAL A 83 10.53 -7.54 7.72
N TYR A 84 9.31 -8.09 7.73
CA TYR A 84 8.69 -8.65 8.93
C TYR A 84 8.92 -10.15 9.16
N ASN A 85 9.61 -10.85 8.26
CA ASN A 85 9.98 -12.26 8.47
C ASN A 85 11.48 -12.52 8.32
N ARG A 86 12.29 -11.49 8.04
CA ARG A 86 13.73 -11.64 7.83
C ARG A 86 14.50 -10.49 8.44
N ILE A 87 14.12 -9.24 8.19
CA ILE A 87 14.88 -8.08 8.69
C ILE A 87 14.65 -7.85 10.18
N ASP A 88 13.43 -8.07 10.65
CA ASP A 88 13.05 -7.98 12.06
C ASP A 88 13.76 -9.01 12.96
N GLU A 89 14.29 -10.09 12.37
CA GLU A 89 15.11 -11.09 13.05
C GLU A 89 16.59 -10.67 13.20
N LEU A 90 17.02 -9.61 12.51
CA LEU A 90 18.43 -9.20 12.45
C LEU A 90 18.81 -8.18 13.54
N GLY A 91 20.03 -8.31 14.04
CA GLY A 91 20.66 -7.31 14.91
C GLY A 91 19.87 -7.04 16.18
N SER A 92 19.54 -5.78 16.43
CA SER A 92 18.86 -5.34 17.65
C SER A 92 17.33 -5.43 17.59
N TYR A 93 16.74 -5.66 16.41
CA TYR A 93 15.29 -5.67 16.24
C TYR A 93 14.58 -6.68 17.15
N PRO A 94 15.03 -7.95 17.30
CA PRO A 94 14.36 -8.89 18.19
C PRO A 94 14.33 -8.42 19.65
N GLY A 95 15.38 -7.74 20.09
CA GLY A 95 15.48 -7.19 21.44
C GLY A 95 14.58 -5.97 21.63
N TRP A 96 14.48 -5.10 20.63
CA TRP A 96 13.61 -3.94 20.68
C TRP A 96 12.12 -4.31 20.58
N LEU A 97 11.77 -5.26 19.71
CA LEU A 97 10.40 -5.74 19.53
C LEU A 97 9.86 -6.52 20.73
N LYS A 98 10.75 -7.13 21.54
CA LYS A 98 10.37 -7.80 22.80
C LYS A 98 10.44 -6.86 24.01
N ASN A 99 10.85 -5.61 23.83
CA ASN A 99 10.99 -4.66 24.93
C ASN A 99 9.60 -4.20 25.41
N PRO A 100 9.30 -4.27 26.71
CA PRO A 100 8.00 -3.83 27.24
C PRO A 100 7.79 -2.31 27.17
N SER A 101 8.85 -1.53 27.02
CA SER A 101 8.76 -0.08 26.85
C SER A 101 8.19 0.26 25.49
N PHE A 102 7.02 0.91 25.51
CA PHE A 102 6.33 1.38 24.31
C PHE A 102 7.22 2.21 23.39
N ASN A 103 8.07 3.09 23.95
CA ASN A 103 8.94 3.95 23.14
C ASN A 103 9.97 3.15 22.33
N VAL A 104 10.45 2.03 22.86
CA VAL A 104 11.43 1.17 22.19
C VAL A 104 10.73 0.28 21.17
N TYR A 105 9.64 -0.38 21.57
CA TYR A 105 8.84 -1.22 20.71
C TYR A 105 8.28 -0.44 19.50
N MET A 106 7.66 0.71 19.74
CA MET A 106 7.05 1.53 18.70
C MET A 106 8.09 2.07 17.73
N LEU A 107 9.27 2.46 18.22
CA LEU A 107 10.37 2.89 17.35
C LEU A 107 10.83 1.75 16.43
N ALA A 108 10.93 0.52 16.95
CA ALA A 108 11.26 -0.65 16.14
C ALA A 108 10.18 -0.93 15.08
N GLU A 109 8.90 -0.93 15.46
CA GLU A 109 7.80 -1.16 14.52
C GLU A 109 7.75 -0.08 13.42
N GLN A 110 7.88 1.20 13.80
CA GLN A 110 7.85 2.29 12.83
C GLN A 110 9.07 2.33 11.93
N SER A 111 10.25 1.96 12.42
CA SER A 111 11.44 1.85 11.58
C SER A 111 11.33 0.72 10.55
N LEU A 112 10.73 -0.43 10.90
CA LEU A 112 10.42 -1.50 9.95
C LEU A 112 9.39 -1.03 8.90
N ASN A 113 8.31 -0.36 9.31
CA ASN A 113 7.35 0.24 8.38
C ASN A 113 7.99 1.27 7.45
N LEU A 114 8.95 2.04 7.96
CA LEU A 114 9.70 2.99 7.15
C LEU A 114 10.52 2.29 6.07
N LEU A 115 11.15 1.15 6.37
CA LEU A 115 11.88 0.36 5.35
C LEU A 115 10.96 -0.10 4.21
N VAL A 116 9.76 -0.60 4.54
CA VAL A 116 8.75 -0.98 3.53
C VAL A 116 8.34 0.23 2.69
N THR A 117 8.09 1.37 3.34
CA THR A 117 7.70 2.62 2.68
C THR A 117 8.81 3.12 1.75
N LEU A 118 10.07 3.08 2.19
CA LEU A 118 11.23 3.46 1.38
C LEU A 118 11.39 2.56 0.15
N ALA A 119 11.13 1.25 0.26
CA ALA A 119 11.16 0.33 -0.87
C ALA A 119 10.10 0.69 -1.94
N VAL A 120 8.88 1.06 -1.51
CA VAL A 120 7.82 1.55 -2.40
C VAL A 120 8.24 2.87 -3.06
N ILE A 121 8.74 3.85 -2.28
CA ILE A 121 9.21 5.13 -2.82
C ILE A 121 10.34 4.94 -3.83
N ALA A 122 11.32 4.08 -3.54
CA ALA A 122 12.41 3.77 -4.45
C ALA A 122 11.89 3.20 -5.77
N THR A 123 10.93 2.27 -5.72
CA THR A 123 10.28 1.70 -6.91
C THR A 123 9.58 2.76 -7.74
N LEU A 124 8.81 3.62 -7.07
CA LEU A 124 8.11 4.73 -7.68
C LEU A 124 9.06 5.72 -8.38
N LEU A 125 10.22 6.01 -7.78
CA LEU A 125 11.28 6.83 -8.39
C LEU A 125 11.93 6.11 -9.59
N LEU A 126 12.19 4.81 -9.51
CA LEU A 126 12.72 4.00 -10.62
C LEU A 126 11.77 3.97 -11.82
N MET A 127 10.47 4.11 -11.58
CA MET A 127 9.43 4.22 -12.61
C MET A 127 9.34 5.63 -13.24
N LYS A 128 10.35 6.49 -13.01
CA LYS A 128 10.49 7.86 -13.57
C LYS A 128 9.36 8.80 -13.21
N LYS A 129 8.64 8.53 -12.14
CA LYS A 129 7.58 9.41 -11.66
C LYS A 129 8.20 10.50 -10.79
N LYS A 130 7.66 11.73 -10.87
CA LYS A 130 8.26 12.88 -10.19
C LYS A 130 7.93 12.82 -8.71
N ARG A 131 8.80 13.40 -7.86
CA ARG A 131 8.55 13.52 -6.41
C ARG A 131 7.20 14.21 -6.11
N GLN A 132 6.80 15.14 -6.98
CA GLN A 132 5.51 15.84 -6.94
C GLN A 132 4.31 14.89 -7.13
N ASP A 133 4.46 13.83 -7.93
CA ASP A 133 3.38 12.89 -8.25
C ASP A 133 3.07 11.92 -7.10
N PHE A 134 3.90 11.91 -6.06
CA PHE A 134 3.79 11.02 -4.89
C PHE A 134 3.68 11.76 -3.57
N TYR A 135 3.33 13.05 -3.61
CA TYR A 135 3.17 13.85 -2.40
C TYR A 135 4.46 13.96 -1.55
N LEU A 136 5.64 13.73 -2.16
CA LEU A 136 6.96 13.99 -1.55
C LEU A 136 7.38 15.46 -1.72
N VAL A 137 6.40 16.35 -1.68
CA VAL A 137 6.57 17.80 -1.73
C VAL A 137 5.71 18.38 -0.63
N LYS A 138 6.22 19.42 0.01
CA LYS A 138 5.45 20.17 1.00
C LYS A 138 4.13 20.61 0.36
N GLY A 139 3.02 20.14 0.91
CA GLY A 139 1.69 20.56 0.46
C GLY A 139 1.53 22.08 0.58
N ASP A 140 0.68 22.65 -0.27
CA ASP A 140 0.34 24.07 -0.17
C ASP A 140 -0.60 24.29 1.03
N LEU A 141 -0.04 24.83 2.11
CA LEU A 141 -0.77 25.13 3.35
C LEU A 141 -1.72 26.33 3.21
N ASP A 142 -1.58 27.12 2.14
CA ASP A 142 -2.47 28.23 1.81
C ASP A 142 -3.59 27.82 0.84
N ALA A 143 -3.59 26.57 0.37
CA ALA A 143 -4.66 26.04 -0.48
C ALA A 143 -6.02 26.10 0.26
N PRO A 144 -7.10 26.50 -0.44
CA PRO A 144 -8.43 26.55 0.15
C PRO A 144 -8.91 25.14 0.47
N ALA A 145 -9.30 24.89 1.72
CA ALA A 145 -9.94 23.64 2.10
C ALA A 145 -11.32 23.53 1.42
N GLN A 146 -11.65 22.32 0.95
CA GLN A 146 -13.00 22.04 0.50
C GLN A 146 -13.97 22.12 1.69
N PRO A 147 -15.20 22.61 1.48
CA PRO A 147 -16.15 22.79 2.57
C PRO A 147 -16.55 21.44 3.15
N ILE A 148 -16.22 21.21 4.42
CA ILE A 148 -16.63 20.04 5.18
C ILE A 148 -17.74 20.48 6.12
N ARG A 149 -18.99 20.45 5.62
CA ARG A 149 -20.17 21.01 6.31
C ARG A 149 -20.39 20.47 7.72
N TRP A 150 -20.02 19.21 7.97
CA TRP A 150 -20.19 18.55 9.27
C TRP A 150 -19.08 18.87 10.30
N LEU A 151 -17.94 19.42 9.84
CA LEU A 151 -16.83 19.87 10.68
C LEU A 151 -16.80 21.40 10.83
N GLY A 152 -17.84 22.10 10.35
CA GLY A 152 -17.92 23.57 10.41
C GLY A 152 -16.92 24.29 9.49
N VAL A 153 -16.22 23.57 8.60
CA VAL A 153 -15.22 24.13 7.68
C VAL A 153 -15.93 24.87 6.55
N LYS A 154 -15.74 26.19 6.50
CA LYS A 154 -16.32 27.04 5.46
C LYS A 154 -15.46 26.97 4.20
N GLN A 155 -16.07 27.21 3.05
CA GLN A 155 -15.37 27.26 1.78
C GLN A 155 -14.32 28.39 1.81
N GLY A 156 -13.05 28.05 1.56
CA GLY A 156 -11.95 29.02 1.59
C GLY A 156 -11.21 29.13 2.93
N ASP A 157 -11.58 28.36 3.96
CA ASP A 157 -10.73 28.20 5.14
C ASP A 157 -9.39 27.58 4.72
N ARG A 158 -8.27 28.18 5.18
CA ARG A 158 -6.93 27.70 4.86
C ARG A 158 -6.53 26.56 5.79
N TRP A 159 -5.74 25.62 5.29
CA TRP A 159 -5.23 24.48 6.06
C TRP A 159 -4.41 24.88 7.30
N LYS A 160 -3.81 26.09 7.31
CA LYS A 160 -3.13 26.66 8.50
C LYS A 160 -4.01 26.73 9.76
N ARG A 161 -5.33 26.78 9.65
CA ARG A 161 -6.24 26.80 10.82
C ARG A 161 -6.45 25.44 11.49
N PHE A 162 -6.16 24.34 10.80
CA PHE A 162 -6.44 22.97 11.28
C PHE A 162 -5.21 22.26 11.87
N GLY A 163 -4.06 22.92 11.90
CA GLY A 163 -2.79 22.35 12.38
C GLY A 163 -2.14 23.14 13.51
N ALA A 164 -2.91 23.98 14.21
CA ALA A 164 -2.47 24.72 15.41
C ALA A 164 -3.03 24.07 16.66
#